data_AF-A0AAU5SH33-F1
#
_entry.id   AF-A0AAU5SH33-F1
#
_cell.length_a   1.000
_cell.length_b   1.000
_cell.length_c   1.000
_cell.angle_alpha   90.00
_cell.angle_beta   90.00
_cell.angle_gamma   90.00
#
_symmetry.space_group_name_H-M   'P 1'
#
loop_
_entity.id
_entity.type
_entity.pdbx_description
1 polymer ?
#
loop_
_entity_poly.entity_id
_entity_poly.type
_entity_poly.pdbx_seq_one_letter_code
_entity_poly.pdbx_strand_id
1 'polypeptide(L)'
;MRSVPELAALVASGTRVKYLHFWGHRPQRDGSVGPGCLSQWWPAPFTVDGVTYATAEHWMMAGKARLFGDEDAARRVLVAGHPKAAKSVGRSVRGFDEAVWERERFALVVAGSVHKFGQHPDLRAYLLGTARRVLVEASPLDRVWGIGLAADDDRAERPDAWRGLNLLGFALMAARDELAAPEGAALEGQAPGARTLGGPVLGGQVPDGQVLDAQALGREAPFAP
;
A
#
# COMPACT_ATOMS: atom_id res chain seq x y z
N MET A 1 12.80 -5.09 8.52
CA MET A 1 13.31 -5.30 7.16
C MET A 1 12.23 -4.90 6.17
N ARG A 2 12.44 -3.77 5.48
CA ARG A 2 11.44 -3.13 4.58
C ARG A 2 11.99 -2.81 3.19
N SER A 3 13.25 -3.17 2.89
CA SER A 3 13.87 -2.87 1.61
C SER A 3 14.87 -3.94 1.17
N VAL A 4 15.16 -3.99 -0.14
CA VAL A 4 16.17 -4.90 -0.71
C VAL A 4 17.57 -4.62 -0.16
N PRO A 5 18.05 -3.37 -0.01
CA PRO A 5 19.36 -3.11 0.59
C PRO A 5 19.49 -3.64 2.02
N GLU A 6 18.46 -3.48 2.87
CA GLU A 6 18.46 -4.05 4.23
C GLU A 6 18.56 -5.58 4.21
N LEU A 7 17.77 -6.22 3.33
CA LEU A 7 17.78 -7.67 3.17
C LEU A 7 19.14 -8.17 2.64
N ALA A 8 19.71 -7.49 1.64
CA ALA A 8 21.01 -7.83 1.09
C ALA A 8 22.11 -7.70 2.15
N ALA A 9 22.11 -6.63 2.95
CA ALA A 9 23.04 -6.45 4.05
C ALA A 9 22.88 -7.56 5.13
N LEU A 10 21.64 -7.95 5.44
CA LEU A 10 21.36 -9.05 6.36
C LEU A 10 21.92 -10.38 5.83
N VAL A 11 21.72 -10.70 4.56
CA VAL A 11 22.28 -11.91 3.94
C VAL A 11 23.81 -11.85 3.90
N ALA A 12 24.38 -10.71 3.54
CA ALA A 12 25.84 -10.50 3.51
C ALA A 12 26.50 -10.65 4.89
N SER A 13 25.76 -10.42 5.98
CA SER A 13 26.23 -10.69 7.34
C SER A 13 26.33 -12.18 7.70
N GLY A 14 25.95 -13.08 6.78
CA GLY A 14 25.92 -14.53 7.00
C GLY A 14 24.59 -15.02 7.60
N THR A 15 23.60 -14.14 7.79
CA THR A 15 22.28 -14.56 8.28
C THR A 15 21.57 -15.41 7.23
N ARG A 16 21.21 -16.65 7.61
CA ARG A 16 20.42 -17.52 6.74
C ARG A 16 18.96 -17.06 6.70
N VAL A 17 18.50 -16.70 5.50
CA VAL A 17 17.12 -16.30 5.23
C VAL A 17 16.37 -17.43 4.54
N LYS A 18 15.06 -17.57 4.82
CA LYS A 18 14.15 -18.44 4.08
C LYS A 18 13.19 -17.57 3.28
N TYR A 19 13.05 -17.85 1.99
CA TYR A 19 12.13 -17.14 1.12
C TYR A 19 10.84 -17.93 0.90
N LEU A 20 9.76 -17.20 0.63
CA LEU A 20 8.52 -17.72 0.06
C LEU A 20 8.22 -16.90 -1.18
N HIS A 21 8.53 -17.48 -2.34
CA HIS A 21 8.20 -16.88 -3.63
C HIS A 21 6.72 -17.07 -3.93
N PHE A 22 6.09 -16.02 -4.44
CA PHE A 22 4.74 -16.08 -4.94
C PHE A 22 4.60 -15.22 -6.20
N TRP A 23 3.79 -15.70 -7.13
CA TRP A 23 3.36 -14.95 -8.30
C TRP A 23 2.07 -15.56 -8.84
N GLY A 24 1.14 -14.72 -9.29
CA GLY A 24 -0.23 -15.13 -9.62
C GLY A 24 -1.18 -15.07 -8.41
N HIS A 25 -2.46 -15.32 -8.67
CA HIS A 25 -3.56 -15.04 -7.73
C HIS A 25 -4.59 -16.17 -7.66
N ARG A 26 -4.21 -17.39 -8.06
CA ARG A 26 -5.12 -18.55 -8.08
C ARG A 26 -4.99 -19.38 -6.81
N PRO A 27 -6.08 -20.01 -6.33
CA PRO A 27 -6.00 -21.02 -5.28
C PRO A 27 -5.13 -22.20 -5.72
N GLN A 28 -4.82 -23.07 -4.75
CA GLN A 28 -4.23 -24.37 -5.06
C GLN A 28 -5.20 -25.21 -5.90
N ARG A 29 -4.70 -26.31 -6.49
CA ARG A 29 -5.51 -27.17 -7.37
C ARG A 29 -6.72 -27.79 -6.66
N ASP A 30 -6.59 -28.02 -5.36
CA ASP A 30 -7.66 -28.53 -4.48
C ASP A 30 -8.59 -27.43 -3.94
N GLY A 31 -8.40 -26.18 -4.37
CA GLY A 31 -9.16 -25.01 -3.92
C GLY A 31 -8.66 -24.39 -2.62
N SER A 32 -7.65 -24.99 -1.97
CA SER A 32 -7.11 -24.45 -0.71
C SER A 32 -6.34 -23.15 -0.91
N VAL A 33 -6.23 -22.39 0.19
CA VAL A 33 -5.43 -21.16 0.24
C VAL A 33 -3.95 -21.52 0.10
N GLY A 34 -3.26 -20.81 -0.79
CA GLY A 34 -1.83 -20.95 -1.01
C GLY A 34 -1.15 -19.61 -1.31
N PRO A 35 0.08 -19.61 -1.84
CA PRO A 35 0.85 -18.38 -2.03
C PRO A 35 0.17 -17.36 -2.95
N GLY A 36 -0.73 -17.80 -3.83
CA GLY A 36 -1.54 -16.91 -4.66
C GLY A 36 -2.38 -15.92 -3.85
N CYS A 37 -2.74 -16.22 -2.60
CA CYS A 37 -3.50 -15.30 -1.76
C CYS A 37 -2.69 -14.06 -1.33
N LEU A 38 -1.37 -14.10 -1.43
CA LEU A 38 -0.50 -12.95 -1.16
C LEU A 38 -0.62 -11.87 -2.25
N SER A 39 -1.10 -12.23 -3.44
CA SER A 39 -1.33 -11.27 -4.53
C SER A 39 -2.43 -10.26 -4.21
N GLN A 40 -2.22 -9.02 -4.63
CA GLN A 40 -3.23 -7.95 -4.57
C GLN A 40 -4.45 -8.21 -5.47
N TRP A 41 -4.34 -9.18 -6.39
CA TRP A 41 -5.39 -9.56 -7.34
C TRP A 41 -6.25 -10.72 -6.86
N TRP A 42 -5.91 -11.34 -5.72
CA TRP A 42 -6.76 -12.38 -5.13
C TRP A 42 -8.14 -11.80 -4.75
N PRO A 43 -9.25 -12.47 -5.12
CA PRO A 43 -10.60 -12.03 -4.78
C PRO A 43 -10.89 -12.28 -3.30
N ALA A 44 -10.66 -11.25 -2.48
CA ALA A 44 -10.99 -11.22 -1.06
C ALA A 44 -11.55 -9.84 -0.72
N PRO A 45 -12.87 -9.64 -0.87
CA PRO A 45 -13.47 -8.35 -0.62
C PRO A 45 -13.36 -7.94 0.84
N PHE A 46 -13.05 -6.68 1.11
CA PHE A 46 -12.98 -6.14 2.47
C PHE A 46 -13.56 -4.74 2.52
N THR A 47 -14.07 -4.34 3.69
CA THR A 47 -14.73 -3.05 3.89
C THR A 47 -13.94 -2.18 4.86
N VAL A 48 -13.77 -0.90 4.52
CA VAL A 48 -13.11 0.11 5.35
C VAL A 48 -13.95 1.38 5.28
N ASP A 49 -14.33 1.92 6.44
CA ASP A 49 -15.17 3.12 6.55
C ASP A 49 -16.44 3.07 5.68
N GLY A 50 -17.10 1.90 5.64
CA GLY A 50 -18.32 1.67 4.86
C GLY A 50 -18.10 1.49 3.35
N VAL A 51 -16.86 1.54 2.85
CA VAL A 51 -16.52 1.31 1.44
C VAL A 51 -15.95 -0.09 1.26
N THR A 52 -16.58 -0.88 0.40
CA THR A 52 -16.11 -2.23 0.05
C THR A 52 -15.20 -2.19 -1.18
N TYR A 53 -14.08 -2.90 -1.08
CA TYR A 53 -13.10 -3.09 -2.14
C TYR A 53 -13.11 -4.55 -2.57
N ALA A 54 -13.27 -4.82 -3.86
CA ALA A 54 -13.32 -6.20 -4.36
C ALA A 54 -11.98 -6.94 -4.20
N THR A 55 -10.86 -6.22 -4.29
CA THR A 55 -9.51 -6.73 -4.04
C THR A 55 -8.61 -5.63 -3.45
N ALA A 56 -7.43 -6.01 -2.96
CA ALA A 56 -6.45 -5.04 -2.48
C ALA A 56 -5.87 -4.16 -3.60
N GLU A 57 -5.91 -4.60 -4.87
CA GLU A 57 -5.65 -3.71 -6.03
C GLU A 57 -6.68 -2.58 -6.13
N HIS A 58 -7.97 -2.85 -5.87
CA HIS A 58 -9.00 -1.80 -5.87
C HIS A 58 -8.73 -0.78 -4.77
N TRP A 59 -8.36 -1.27 -3.57
CA TRP A 59 -7.91 -0.41 -2.48
C TRP A 59 -6.74 0.48 -2.88
N MET A 60 -5.67 -0.12 -3.42
CA MET A 60 -4.46 0.60 -3.80
C MET A 60 -4.75 1.68 -4.85
N MET A 61 -5.54 1.37 -5.89
CA MET A 61 -5.84 2.33 -6.95
C MET A 61 -6.83 3.41 -6.51
N ALA A 62 -7.80 3.09 -5.66
CA ALA A 62 -8.71 4.09 -5.10
C ALA A 62 -7.99 5.01 -4.11
N GLY A 63 -7.12 4.47 -3.25
CA GLY A 63 -6.28 5.24 -2.35
C GLY A 63 -5.31 6.14 -3.11
N LYS A 64 -4.70 5.64 -4.20
CA LYS A 64 -3.91 6.46 -5.11
C LYS A 64 -4.73 7.62 -5.68
N ALA A 65 -5.95 7.36 -6.17
CA ALA A 65 -6.80 8.41 -6.71
C ALA A 65 -7.15 9.48 -5.67
N ARG A 66 -7.50 9.09 -4.45
CA ARG A 66 -7.78 10.02 -3.33
C ARG A 66 -6.55 10.84 -2.93
N LEU A 67 -5.37 10.22 -2.92
CA LEU A 67 -4.11 10.90 -2.60
C LEU A 67 -3.85 12.10 -3.54
N PHE A 68 -4.31 12.01 -4.79
CA PHE A 68 -4.16 13.08 -5.79
C PHE A 68 -5.47 13.84 -6.07
N GLY A 69 -6.49 13.69 -5.21
CA GLY A 69 -7.76 14.41 -5.33
C GLY A 69 -8.62 14.02 -6.54
N ASP A 70 -8.38 12.88 -7.19
CA ASP A 70 -9.16 12.40 -8.33
C ASP A 70 -10.32 11.52 -7.87
N GLU A 71 -11.35 12.16 -7.30
CA GLU A 71 -12.53 11.46 -6.79
C GLU A 71 -13.30 10.69 -7.89
N ASP A 72 -13.25 11.15 -9.14
CA ASP A 72 -13.87 10.44 -10.26
C ASP A 72 -13.16 9.12 -10.54
N ALA A 73 -11.82 9.12 -10.56
CA ALA A 73 -11.03 7.90 -10.69
C ALA A 73 -11.27 6.97 -9.49
N ALA A 74 -11.36 7.49 -8.26
CA ALA A 74 -11.67 6.69 -7.09
C ALA A 74 -13.02 5.96 -7.24
N ARG A 75 -14.09 6.65 -7.65
CA ARG A 75 -15.40 6.03 -7.90
C ARG A 75 -15.35 4.99 -9.03
N ARG A 76 -14.64 5.28 -10.13
CA ARG A 76 -14.46 4.35 -11.25
C ARG A 76 -13.67 3.10 -10.86
N VAL A 77 -12.68 3.24 -9.99
CA VAL A 77 -11.95 2.08 -9.42
C VAL A 77 -12.91 1.21 -8.63
N LEU A 78 -13.74 1.79 -7.75
CA LEU A 78 -14.65 1.01 -6.88
C LEU A 78 -15.66 0.16 -7.65
N VAL A 79 -16.16 0.66 -8.78
CA VAL A 79 -17.12 -0.09 -9.62
C VAL A 79 -16.47 -0.97 -10.68
N ALA A 80 -15.14 -1.03 -10.75
CA ALA A 80 -14.44 -1.87 -11.71
C ALA A 80 -14.69 -3.35 -11.40
N GLY A 81 -15.14 -4.13 -12.38
CA GLY A 81 -15.44 -5.56 -12.18
C GLY A 81 -14.22 -6.47 -12.04
N HIS A 82 -13.00 -5.95 -12.22
CA HIS A 82 -11.77 -6.76 -12.21
C HIS A 82 -10.53 -5.93 -11.82
N PRO A 83 -9.54 -6.50 -11.10
CA PRO A 83 -8.30 -5.80 -10.71
C PRO A 83 -7.56 -5.14 -11.87
N LYS A 84 -7.53 -5.80 -13.04
CA LYS A 84 -6.96 -5.23 -14.28
C LYS A 84 -7.61 -3.90 -14.67
N ALA A 85 -8.93 -3.78 -14.55
CA ALA A 85 -9.65 -2.55 -14.88
C ALA A 85 -9.37 -1.46 -13.83
N ALA A 86 -9.38 -1.81 -12.54
CA ALA A 86 -8.96 -0.90 -11.46
C ALA A 86 -7.54 -0.35 -11.68
N LYS A 87 -6.58 -1.23 -12.00
CA LYS A 87 -5.20 -0.87 -12.34
C LYS A 87 -5.12 0.06 -13.55
N SER A 88 -5.96 -0.17 -14.56
CA SER A 88 -6.03 0.70 -15.74
C SER A 88 -6.49 2.11 -15.37
N VAL A 89 -7.48 2.25 -14.49
CA VAL A 89 -7.93 3.57 -14.01
C VAL A 89 -6.82 4.25 -13.19
N GLY A 90 -6.15 3.50 -12.30
CA GLY A 90 -5.07 4.05 -11.46
C GLY A 90 -3.82 4.51 -12.23
N ARG A 91 -3.64 4.09 -13.48
CA ARG A 91 -2.60 4.61 -14.39
C ARG A 91 -2.94 5.98 -14.98
N SER A 92 -4.22 6.36 -14.97
CA SER A 92 -4.73 7.61 -15.54
C SER A 92 -5.28 8.56 -14.47
N VAL A 93 -4.84 8.41 -13.22
CA VAL A 93 -5.18 9.32 -12.12
C VAL A 93 -4.62 10.70 -12.43
N ARG A 94 -5.48 11.71 -12.34
CA ARG A 94 -5.11 13.13 -12.53
C ARG A 94 -4.29 13.62 -11.34
N GLY A 95 -3.44 14.63 -11.58
CA GLY A 95 -2.61 15.23 -10.54
C GLY A 95 -1.53 14.31 -9.98
N PHE A 96 -1.22 13.21 -10.66
CA PHE A 96 -0.22 12.24 -10.22
C PHE A 96 1.16 12.86 -10.10
N ASP A 97 1.76 12.73 -8.92
CA ASP A 97 3.16 13.04 -8.63
C ASP A 97 3.88 11.77 -8.17
N GLU A 98 4.95 11.40 -8.88
CA GLU A 98 5.68 10.16 -8.60
C GLU A 98 6.34 10.22 -7.23
N ALA A 99 6.98 11.33 -6.84
CA ALA A 99 7.69 11.43 -5.56
C ALA A 99 6.74 11.32 -4.35
N VAL A 100 5.55 11.91 -4.46
CA VAL A 100 4.47 11.72 -3.49
C VAL A 100 4.03 10.27 -3.48
N TRP A 101 3.81 9.65 -4.65
CA TRP A 101 3.41 8.25 -4.71
C TRP A 101 4.45 7.31 -4.11
N GLU A 102 5.74 7.49 -4.40
CA GLU A 102 6.81 6.65 -3.88
C GLU A 102 6.87 6.68 -2.34
N ARG A 103 6.63 7.86 -1.75
CA ARG A 103 6.59 8.04 -0.30
C ARG A 103 5.38 7.37 0.35
N GLU A 104 4.19 7.49 -0.24
CA GLU A 104 2.94 7.06 0.39
C GLU A 104 2.53 5.61 0.06
N ARG A 105 2.95 5.07 -1.11
CA ARG A 105 2.45 3.78 -1.64
C ARG A 105 2.66 2.60 -0.69
N PHE A 106 3.77 2.61 0.05
CA PHE A 106 4.11 1.51 0.95
C PHE A 106 3.08 1.40 2.08
N ALA A 107 2.85 2.50 2.82
CA ALA A 107 1.90 2.52 3.93
C ALA A 107 0.47 2.21 3.46
N LEU A 108 0.07 2.71 2.29
CA LEU A 108 -1.24 2.42 1.71
C LEU A 108 -1.44 0.91 1.44
N VAL A 109 -0.43 0.23 0.88
CA VAL A 109 -0.51 -1.21 0.59
C VAL A 109 -0.41 -2.06 1.86
N VAL A 110 0.34 -1.62 2.87
CA VAL A 110 0.32 -2.24 4.21
C VAL A 110 -1.09 -2.19 4.78
N ALA A 111 -1.72 -1.01 4.85
CA ALA A 111 -3.07 -0.84 5.39
C ALA A 111 -4.10 -1.71 4.64
N GLY A 112 -4.06 -1.71 3.31
CA GLY A 112 -4.95 -2.56 2.50
C GLY A 112 -4.73 -4.05 2.75
N SER A 113 -3.48 -4.46 2.95
CA SER A 113 -3.15 -5.84 3.31
C SER A 113 -3.65 -6.18 4.71
N VAL A 114 -3.48 -5.31 5.71
CA VAL A 114 -4.04 -5.50 7.06
C VAL A 114 -5.55 -5.66 7.01
N HIS A 115 -6.28 -4.82 6.27
CA HIS A 115 -7.72 -4.96 6.14
C HIS A 115 -8.13 -6.26 5.43
N LYS A 116 -7.48 -6.61 4.31
CA LYS A 116 -7.73 -7.85 3.58
C LYS A 116 -7.48 -9.07 4.46
N PHE A 117 -6.32 -9.19 5.07
CA PHE A 117 -5.97 -10.36 5.87
C PHE A 117 -6.69 -10.35 7.22
N GLY A 118 -7.03 -9.20 7.78
CA GLY A 118 -7.80 -9.08 9.03
C GLY A 118 -9.25 -9.52 8.91
N GLN A 119 -9.87 -9.36 7.74
CA GLN A 119 -11.28 -9.71 7.50
C GLN A 119 -11.48 -11.12 6.92
N HIS A 120 -10.40 -11.86 6.63
CA HIS A 120 -10.45 -13.20 6.05
C HIS A 120 -9.61 -14.18 6.89
N PRO A 121 -10.22 -14.95 7.82
CA PRO A 121 -9.49 -15.76 8.80
C PRO A 121 -8.54 -16.80 8.22
N ASP A 122 -8.91 -17.43 7.10
CA ASP A 122 -8.10 -18.40 6.37
C ASP A 122 -6.86 -17.75 5.73
N LEU A 123 -7.05 -16.57 5.12
CA LEU A 123 -5.95 -15.78 4.59
C LEU A 123 -5.04 -15.27 5.71
N ARG A 124 -5.62 -14.80 6.83
CA ARG A 124 -4.88 -14.38 8.03
C ARG A 124 -3.96 -15.51 8.50
N ALA A 125 -4.53 -16.70 8.66
CA ALA A 125 -3.80 -17.88 9.09
C ALA A 125 -2.66 -18.21 8.13
N TYR A 126 -2.88 -18.11 6.81
CA TYR A 126 -1.84 -18.31 5.82
C TYR A 126 -0.70 -17.28 5.96
N LEU A 127 -1.03 -15.98 6.03
CA LEU A 127 -0.05 -14.91 6.15
C LEU A 127 0.78 -15.05 7.44
N LEU A 128 0.14 -15.29 8.58
CA LEU A 128 0.82 -15.54 9.86
C LEU A 128 1.68 -16.81 9.80
N GLY A 129 1.18 -17.87 9.15
CA GLY A 129 1.88 -19.15 8.95
C GLY A 129 3.15 -19.04 8.09
N THR A 130 3.33 -17.94 7.35
CA THR A 130 4.62 -17.66 6.68
C THR A 130 5.76 -17.44 7.68
N ALA A 131 5.43 -17.13 8.94
CA ALA A 131 6.34 -16.97 10.07
C ALA A 131 7.45 -15.97 9.77
N ARG A 132 8.72 -16.38 9.84
CA ARG A 132 9.88 -15.49 9.60
C ARG A 132 10.37 -15.50 8.15
N ARG A 133 9.63 -16.10 7.21
CA ARG A 133 10.01 -16.11 5.80
C ARG A 133 9.92 -14.71 5.21
N VAL A 134 10.84 -14.42 4.31
CA VAL A 134 10.79 -13.24 3.45
C VAL A 134 9.85 -13.54 2.30
N LEU A 135 8.81 -12.72 2.17
CA LEU A 135 7.84 -12.86 1.09
C LEU A 135 8.41 -12.20 -0.16
N VAL A 136 8.40 -12.92 -1.27
CA VAL A 136 9.04 -12.48 -2.52
C VAL A 136 8.01 -12.52 -3.63
N GLU A 137 7.59 -11.35 -4.11
CA GLU A 137 6.77 -11.28 -5.32
C GLU A 137 7.69 -11.54 -6.53
N ALA A 138 7.72 -12.81 -6.96
CA ALA A 138 8.55 -13.32 -8.03
C ALA A 138 7.93 -13.06 -9.41
N SER A 139 7.55 -11.80 -9.65
CA SER A 139 7.07 -11.36 -10.94
C SER A 139 8.25 -10.94 -11.84
N PRO A 140 8.43 -11.55 -13.03
CA PRO A 140 9.44 -11.09 -13.99
C PRO A 140 9.06 -9.75 -14.66
N LEU A 141 7.81 -9.31 -14.52
CA LEU A 141 7.24 -8.15 -15.22
C LEU A 141 7.14 -6.91 -14.33
N ASP A 142 7.23 -7.07 -13.01
CA ASP A 142 7.08 -5.98 -12.04
C ASP A 142 8.39 -5.76 -11.28
N ARG A 143 8.96 -4.55 -11.40
CA ARG A 143 10.19 -4.14 -10.72
C ARG A 143 9.95 -3.21 -9.54
N VAL A 144 8.71 -2.81 -9.28
CA VAL A 144 8.36 -1.97 -8.12
C VAL A 144 7.82 -2.87 -7.01
N TRP A 145 6.76 -3.62 -7.31
CA TRP A 145 6.14 -4.49 -6.32
C TRP A 145 6.84 -5.85 -6.22
N GLY A 146 7.39 -6.33 -7.34
CA GLY A 146 8.15 -7.57 -7.43
C GLY A 146 9.67 -7.41 -7.57
N ILE A 147 10.36 -8.54 -7.70
CA ILE A 147 11.82 -8.62 -7.85
C ILE A 147 12.31 -8.52 -9.30
N GLY A 148 11.40 -8.47 -10.28
CA GLY A 148 11.75 -8.44 -11.70
C GLY A 148 12.37 -9.75 -12.22
N LEU A 149 12.12 -10.88 -11.54
CA LEU A 149 12.62 -12.22 -11.85
C LEU A 149 11.51 -13.25 -11.57
N ALA A 150 11.53 -14.37 -12.30
CA ALA A 150 10.65 -15.51 -12.02
C ALA A 150 11.18 -16.30 -10.81
N ALA A 151 10.31 -17.11 -10.19
CA ALA A 151 10.66 -17.87 -8.98
C ALA A 151 11.72 -18.96 -9.22
N ASP A 152 11.84 -19.45 -10.45
CA ASP A 152 12.79 -20.48 -10.88
C ASP A 152 14.10 -19.91 -11.43
N ASP A 153 14.28 -18.60 -11.44
CA ASP A 153 15.56 -17.97 -11.78
C ASP A 153 16.53 -18.11 -10.58
N ASP A 154 17.74 -18.61 -10.81
CA ASP A 154 18.76 -18.78 -9.75
C ASP A 154 19.06 -17.49 -8.97
N ARG A 155 18.83 -16.33 -9.58
CA ARG A 155 19.01 -15.01 -8.93
C ARG A 155 17.88 -14.67 -7.97
N ALA A 156 16.73 -15.35 -8.01
CA ALA A 156 15.59 -15.08 -7.14
C ALA A 156 15.89 -15.35 -5.66
N GLU A 157 16.92 -16.14 -5.36
CA GLU A 157 17.43 -16.42 -4.01
C GLU A 157 18.52 -15.44 -3.55
N ARG A 158 18.90 -14.47 -4.40
CA ARG A 158 20.02 -13.54 -4.19
C ARG A 158 19.52 -12.09 -4.24
N PRO A 159 19.19 -11.47 -3.09
CA PRO A 159 18.63 -10.12 -3.04
C PRO A 159 19.47 -9.04 -3.74
N ASP A 160 20.79 -9.19 -3.73
CA ASP A 160 21.74 -8.33 -4.44
C ASP A 160 21.66 -8.44 -5.97
N ALA A 161 21.10 -9.54 -6.49
CA ALA A 161 20.88 -9.78 -7.91
C ALA A 161 19.44 -9.48 -8.36
N TRP A 162 18.55 -9.07 -7.44
CA TRP A 162 17.18 -8.70 -7.78
C TRP A 162 17.17 -7.42 -8.62
N ARG A 163 16.20 -7.34 -9.54
CA ARG A 163 16.05 -6.22 -10.49
C ARG A 163 14.90 -5.31 -10.12
N GLY A 164 14.25 -5.57 -8.99
CA GLY A 164 13.09 -4.86 -8.51
C GLY A 164 13.09 -4.73 -6.99
N LEU A 165 12.17 -3.92 -6.48
CA LEU A 165 12.17 -3.47 -5.10
C LEU A 165 11.46 -4.41 -4.13
N ASN A 166 10.72 -5.41 -4.64
CA ASN A 166 9.92 -6.34 -3.82
C ASN A 166 9.00 -5.64 -2.79
N LEU A 167 8.49 -4.44 -3.11
CA LEU A 167 7.73 -3.66 -2.14
C LEU A 167 6.52 -4.41 -1.60
N LEU A 168 5.87 -5.27 -2.42
CA LEU A 168 4.71 -6.02 -1.96
C LEU A 168 5.11 -7.04 -0.91
N GLY A 169 6.20 -7.78 -1.13
CA GLY A 169 6.72 -8.74 -0.17
C GLY A 169 6.98 -8.10 1.19
N PHE A 170 7.64 -6.93 1.21
CA PHE A 170 7.90 -6.19 2.44
C PHE A 170 6.63 -5.61 3.06
N ALA A 171 5.68 -5.12 2.27
CA ALA A 171 4.40 -4.60 2.77
C ALA A 171 3.57 -5.71 3.44
N LEU A 172 3.53 -6.91 2.85
CA LEU A 172 2.85 -8.07 3.43
C LEU A 172 3.51 -8.52 4.74
N MET A 173 4.84 -8.43 4.83
CA MET A 173 5.56 -8.73 6.08
C MET A 173 5.24 -7.70 7.17
N ALA A 174 5.14 -6.42 6.85
CA ALA A 174 4.71 -5.40 7.80
C ALA A 174 3.25 -5.64 8.25
N ALA A 175 2.35 -5.95 7.32
CA ALA A 175 0.97 -6.30 7.65
C ALA A 175 0.86 -7.57 8.52
N ARG A 176 1.72 -8.57 8.28
CA ARG A 176 1.82 -9.78 9.12
C ARG A 176 2.22 -9.40 10.55
N ASP A 177 3.22 -8.54 10.70
CA ASP A 177 3.73 -8.13 12.00
C ASP A 177 2.65 -7.33 12.78
N GLU A 178 1.91 -6.45 12.10
CA GLU A 178 0.77 -5.72 12.68
C GLU A 178 -0.37 -6.66 13.11
N LEU A 179 -0.75 -7.63 12.27
CA LEU A 179 -1.82 -8.59 12.58
C LEU A 179 -1.44 -9.64 13.64
N ALA A 180 -0.14 -9.81 13.90
CA ALA A 180 0.39 -10.69 14.94
C ALA A 180 0.48 -10.01 16.30
N ALA A 181 0.49 -8.67 16.33
CA ALA A 181 0.52 -7.93 17.59
C ALA A 181 -0.77 -8.20 18.40
N PRO A 182 -0.66 -8.41 19.73
CA PRO A 182 -1.83 -8.56 20.57
C PRO A 182 -2.68 -7.28 20.51
N GLU A 183 -3.99 -7.43 20.34
CA GLU A 183 -4.94 -6.30 20.39
C GLU A 183 -4.79 -5.58 21.74
N GLY A 184 -4.26 -4.36 21.72
CA GLY A 184 -4.04 -3.54 22.93
C GLY A 184 -2.69 -2.84 23.05
N ALA A 185 -1.67 -3.20 22.26
CA ALA A 185 -0.34 -2.55 22.34
C ALA A 185 -0.25 -1.13 21.72
N ALA A 186 -1.33 -0.66 21.08
CA ALA A 186 -1.34 0.60 20.32
C ALA A 186 -1.93 1.82 21.07
N LEU A 187 -2.30 1.69 22.36
CA LEU A 187 -2.93 2.78 23.13
C LEU A 187 -2.04 3.44 24.19
N GLU A 188 -0.81 3.00 24.41
CA GLU A 188 0.12 3.66 25.34
C GLU A 188 1.22 4.37 24.56
N GLY A 189 0.97 5.63 24.17
CA GLY A 189 1.97 6.34 23.40
C GLY A 189 1.80 7.82 23.08
N GLN A 190 0.79 8.55 23.58
CA GLN A 190 0.89 10.01 23.73
C GLN A 190 -0.36 10.57 24.44
N ALA A 191 -0.22 10.99 25.70
CA ALA A 191 -1.07 12.01 26.29
C ALA A 191 -0.17 13.21 26.61
N PRO A 192 -0.31 14.38 25.96
CA PRO A 192 0.33 15.58 26.44
C PRO A 192 -0.43 16.06 27.67
N GLY A 193 0.29 16.14 28.78
CA GLY A 193 -0.23 16.57 30.08
C GLY A 193 -0.83 17.97 30.03
N ALA A 194 -1.95 18.10 30.73
CA ALA A 194 -2.53 19.37 31.09
C ALA A 194 -1.48 20.23 31.83
N ARG A 195 -1.17 21.40 31.28
CA ARG A 195 -0.68 22.54 32.06
C ARG A 195 -1.74 23.62 32.05
N THR A 196 -2.37 23.76 33.20
CA THR A 196 -3.11 24.92 33.66
C THR A 196 -2.19 26.14 33.66
N LEU A 197 -2.55 27.23 32.97
CA LEU A 197 -2.13 28.58 33.31
C LEU A 197 -3.20 29.60 32.88
N GLY A 198 -3.72 30.32 33.87
CA GLY A 198 -3.99 31.77 33.80
C GLY A 198 -5.28 32.25 33.13
N GLY A 199 -6.14 32.87 33.94
CA GLY A 199 -7.35 33.60 33.52
C GLY A 199 -7.08 34.95 32.80
N PRO A 200 -8.14 35.78 32.62
CA PRO A 200 -8.37 36.53 31.39
C PRO A 200 -7.85 37.97 31.41
N VAL A 201 -7.58 38.53 30.23
CA VAL A 201 -7.52 39.98 30.00
C VAL A 201 -8.27 40.32 28.70
N LEU A 202 -9.17 41.30 28.83
CA LEU A 202 -10.01 41.91 27.82
C LEU A 202 -9.21 42.87 26.90
N GLY A 203 -9.64 43.01 25.65
CA GLY A 203 -9.67 44.33 24.99
C GLY A 203 -9.08 44.44 23.57
N GLY A 204 -9.95 44.84 22.63
CA GLY A 204 -9.64 45.54 21.37
C GLY A 204 -9.11 44.69 20.21
N GLN A 205 -9.39 44.93 18.93
CA GLN A 205 -10.27 45.82 18.18
C GLN A 205 -10.12 45.36 16.72
N VAL A 206 -11.24 45.24 15.99
CA VAL A 206 -11.26 44.86 14.56
C VAL A 206 -10.99 46.10 13.70
N PRO A 207 -10.34 45.95 12.54
CA PRO A 207 -10.71 46.76 11.38
C PRO A 207 -11.10 45.92 10.17
N ASP A 208 -12.17 46.39 9.55
CA ASP A 208 -12.79 45.93 8.30
C ASP A 208 -11.90 46.16 7.07
N GLY A 209 -12.10 45.28 6.09
CA GLY A 209 -12.39 45.69 4.71
C GLY A 209 -11.19 45.82 3.75
N GLN A 210 -11.12 44.92 2.77
CA GLN A 210 -11.16 45.33 1.36
C GLN A 210 -11.50 44.15 0.43
N VAL A 211 -12.51 44.39 -0.38
CA VAL A 211 -12.96 43.61 -1.54
C VAL A 211 -12.13 44.06 -2.74
N LEU A 212 -11.61 43.13 -3.54
CA LEU A 212 -11.34 43.38 -4.97
C LEU A 212 -11.66 42.16 -5.82
N ASP A 213 -12.17 42.49 -6.99
CA ASP A 213 -13.00 41.73 -7.90
C ASP A 213 -12.22 41.00 -9.02
N ALA A 214 -12.90 40.00 -9.58
CA ALA A 214 -13.00 39.59 -10.98
C ALA A 214 -11.77 39.48 -11.93
N GLN A 215 -11.66 38.27 -12.50
CA GLN A 215 -11.49 37.95 -13.94
C GLN A 215 -10.17 38.29 -14.69
N ALA A 216 -9.51 37.24 -15.19
CA ALA A 216 -8.99 37.09 -16.57
C ALA A 216 -8.38 35.68 -16.73
N LEU A 217 -9.03 34.75 -17.44
CA LEU A 217 -8.84 34.44 -18.87
C LEU A 217 -7.43 34.00 -19.30
N GLY A 218 -7.32 32.68 -19.53
CA GLY A 218 -6.78 32.12 -20.78
C GLY A 218 -5.27 31.92 -20.90
N ARG A 219 -4.85 30.66 -21.02
CA ARG A 219 -4.39 30.06 -22.29
C ARG A 219 -3.84 28.65 -22.08
N GLU A 220 -4.45 27.70 -22.75
CA GLU A 220 -3.89 26.38 -23.04
C GLU A 220 -2.72 26.51 -24.03
N ALA A 221 -1.74 25.61 -23.90
CA ALA A 221 -0.88 25.19 -24.99
C ALA A 221 -0.55 23.69 -24.85
N PRO A 222 -0.39 22.95 -25.96
CA PRO A 222 -0.53 21.51 -26.02
C PRO A 222 0.81 20.79 -25.80
N PHE A 223 0.75 19.53 -25.36
CA PHE A 223 1.88 18.60 -25.51
C PHE A 223 1.43 17.32 -26.22
N ALA A 224 2.21 16.97 -27.24
CA ALA A 224 2.21 15.72 -27.98
C ALA A 224 3.61 15.08 -27.84
N PRO A 225 3.82 13.86 -28.35
CA PRO A 225 2.99 12.65 -28.28
C PRO A 225 3.51 11.64 -27.23
#